data_AF-A0A1Y1YNQ1-F1
#
_entry.id   AF-A0A1Y1YNQ1-F1
#
_cell.length_a   1.000
_cell.length_b   1.000
_cell.length_c   1.000
_cell.angle_alpha   90.00
_cell.angle_beta   90.00
_cell.angle_gamma   90.00
#
_symmetry.space_group_name_H-M   'P 1'
#
loop_
_entity.id
_entity.type
_entity.pdbx_description
1 polymer ?
#
loop_
_entity_poly.entity_id
_entity_poly.type
_entity_poly.pdbx_seq_one_letter_code
_entity_poly.pdbx_strand_id
1 'polypeptide(L)'
;MFQIILLTLWTFTQKGIESTDMYIRNVGYIKYAKCSTKNIELIDFMFFIDYVLLLLSIRISYLGRNIPDEFNDSKKIHITSLISIFQLISCNLAVNFSIDNTIIFALIIFFMGLISFININIFITPKILVALDLINNMSQQTSVLIVNNSNTNFNQ
;
A
#
# COMPACT_ATOMS: atom_id res chain seq x y z
N MET A 1 14.04 6.42 -7.84
CA MET A 1 14.88 7.64 -7.93
C MET A 1 14.43 8.55 -9.08
N PHE A 2 14.28 8.04 -10.31
CA PHE A 2 13.81 8.84 -11.46
C PHE A 2 12.45 9.53 -11.24
N GLN A 3 11.46 8.83 -10.68
CA GLN A 3 10.15 9.42 -10.33
C GLN A 3 10.26 10.61 -9.37
N ILE A 4 11.19 10.57 -8.41
CA ILE A 4 11.40 11.67 -7.45
C ILE A 4 11.92 12.92 -8.19
N ILE A 5 12.81 12.73 -9.17
CA ILE A 5 13.32 13.83 -10.00
C ILE A 5 12.19 14.45 -10.82
N LEU A 6 11.36 13.62 -11.47
CA LEU A 6 10.19 14.10 -12.21
C LEU A 6 9.22 14.86 -11.29
N LEU A 7 8.96 14.37 -10.08
CA LEU A 7 8.06 15.00 -9.12
C LEU A 7 8.61 16.35 -8.64
N THR A 8 9.92 16.43 -8.46
CA THR A 8 10.62 17.66 -8.11
C THR A 8 10.50 18.69 -9.24
N LEU A 9 10.75 18.28 -10.49
CA LEU A 9 10.57 19.13 -11.67
C LEU A 9 9.13 19.63 -11.79
N TRP A 10 8.15 18.75 -11.60
CA TRP A 10 6.74 19.11 -11.59
C TRP A 10 6.45 20.20 -10.55
N THR A 11 6.92 19.99 -9.31
CA THR A 11 6.72 20.90 -8.17
C THR A 11 7.30 22.30 -8.39
N PHE A 12 8.35 22.44 -9.21
CA PHE A 12 8.92 23.75 -9.57
C PHE A 12 8.23 24.41 -10.78
N THR A 13 7.56 23.63 -11.64
CA THR A 13 6.86 24.17 -12.82
C THR A 13 5.41 24.59 -12.56
N GLN A 14 4.81 24.16 -11.45
CA GLN A 14 3.46 24.56 -11.07
C GLN A 14 3.39 26.04 -10.63
N LYS A 15 2.26 26.69 -10.88
CA LYS A 15 2.01 28.09 -10.47
C LYS A 15 1.53 28.23 -9.02
N GLY A 16 1.41 27.14 -8.27
CA GLY A 16 0.94 27.15 -6.89
C GLY A 16 -0.59 27.17 -6.81
N ILE A 17 -1.16 28.12 -6.06
CA ILE A 17 -2.60 28.22 -5.81
C ILE A 17 -3.23 29.20 -6.80
N GLU A 18 -4.26 28.77 -7.51
CA GLU A 18 -5.09 29.60 -8.37
C GLU A 18 -6.49 29.77 -7.75
N SER A 19 -7.04 30.98 -7.81
CA SER A 19 -8.41 31.24 -7.33
C SER A 19 -9.41 30.96 -8.43
N THR A 20 -10.33 30.04 -8.19
CA THR A 20 -11.42 29.69 -9.10
C THR A 20 -12.77 30.00 -8.46
N ASP A 21 -13.74 30.41 -9.27
CA ASP A 21 -15.09 30.73 -8.78
C ASP A 21 -15.99 29.48 -8.88
N MET A 22 -16.61 29.07 -7.77
CA MET A 22 -17.65 28.03 -7.74
C MET A 22 -19.01 28.67 -7.57
N TYR A 23 -20.01 28.20 -8.33
CA TYR A 23 -21.40 28.59 -8.09
C TYR A 23 -22.08 27.62 -7.12
N ILE A 24 -22.56 28.12 -5.98
CA ILE A 24 -23.37 27.36 -5.03
C ILE A 24 -24.81 27.86 -5.09
N ARG A 25 -25.74 26.93 -5.34
CA ARG A 25 -27.18 27.20 -5.33
C ARG A 25 -27.58 27.76 -3.95
N ASN A 26 -28.25 28.92 -3.94
CA ASN A 26 -28.68 29.71 -2.76
C ASN A 26 -27.60 30.60 -2.09
N VAL A 27 -26.34 30.59 -2.53
CA VAL A 27 -25.27 31.44 -1.95
C VAL A 27 -24.60 32.34 -2.99
N GLY A 28 -24.58 31.93 -4.26
CA GLY A 28 -23.96 32.68 -5.36
C GLY A 28 -22.55 32.18 -5.68
N TYR A 29 -21.72 33.05 -6.28
CA TYR A 29 -20.34 32.72 -6.62
C TYR A 29 -19.41 32.87 -5.41
N ILE A 30 -18.69 31.81 -5.06
CA ILE A 30 -17.69 31.79 -3.99
C ILE A 30 -16.33 31.52 -4.61
N LYS A 31 -15.34 32.33 -4.24
CA LYS A 31 -13.95 32.10 -4.64
C LYS A 31 -13.36 31.01 -3.75
N TYR A 32 -12.80 29.97 -4.35
CA TYR A 32 -12.04 28.96 -3.63
C TYR A 32 -10.65 28.83 -4.24
N ALA A 33 -9.70 28.53 -3.37
CA ALA A 33 -8.32 28.25 -3.75
C ALA A 33 -8.24 26.81 -4.25
N LYS A 34 -7.79 26.63 -5.49
CA LYS A 34 -7.48 25.32 -6.08
C LYS A 34 -5.99 25.25 -6.41
N CYS A 35 -5.37 24.10 -6.21
CA CYS A 35 -4.00 23.90 -6.70
C CYS A 35 -3.98 23.95 -8.23
N SER A 36 -3.04 24.71 -8.79
CA SER A 36 -2.82 24.82 -10.23
C SER A 36 -2.43 23.46 -10.79
N THR A 37 -3.25 22.90 -11.68
CA THR A 37 -2.97 21.67 -12.43
C THR A 37 -2.17 21.97 -13.70
N LYS A 38 -1.32 23.00 -13.67
CA LYS A 38 -0.47 23.32 -14.83
C LYS A 38 0.52 22.18 -15.05
N ASN A 39 0.72 21.82 -16.33
CA ASN A 39 1.60 20.72 -16.75
C ASN A 39 1.05 19.31 -16.41
N ILE A 40 -0.25 19.09 -16.69
CA ILE A 40 -0.92 17.78 -16.55
C ILE A 40 -0.21 16.67 -17.34
N GLU A 41 0.35 17.02 -18.51
CA GLU A 41 1.10 16.10 -19.38
C GLU A 41 2.27 15.43 -18.66
N LEU A 42 2.92 16.15 -17.74
CA LEU A 42 4.05 15.61 -16.98
C LEU A 42 3.58 14.65 -15.88
N ILE A 43 2.40 14.88 -15.29
CA ILE A 43 1.76 13.93 -14.37
C ILE A 43 1.29 12.68 -15.13
N ASP A 44 0.66 12.85 -16.28
CA ASP A 44 0.22 11.73 -17.13
C ASP A 44 1.41 10.86 -17.56
N PHE A 45 2.54 11.49 -17.86
CA PHE A 45 3.79 10.78 -18.16
C PHE A 45 4.33 9.97 -16.97
N MET A 46 4.23 10.49 -15.74
CA MET A 46 4.58 9.71 -14.54
C MET A 46 3.70 8.47 -14.40
N PHE A 47 2.38 8.63 -14.50
CA PHE A 47 1.45 7.51 -14.43
C PHE A 47 1.73 6.48 -15.53
N PHE A 48 2.04 6.92 -16.76
CA PHE A 48 2.42 6.02 -17.84
C PHE A 48 3.62 5.15 -17.47
N ILE A 49 4.67 5.73 -16.90
CA ILE A 49 5.84 4.98 -16.42
C ILE A 49 5.42 3.97 -15.35
N ASP A 50 4.57 4.38 -14.42
CA ASP A 50 4.10 3.53 -13.33
C ASP A 50 3.30 2.33 -13.84
N TYR A 51 2.45 2.53 -14.85
CA TYR A 51 1.74 1.44 -15.53
C TYR A 51 2.71 0.47 -16.19
N VAL A 52 3.73 0.96 -16.90
CA VAL A 52 4.74 0.10 -17.54
C VAL A 52 5.51 -0.71 -16.50
N LEU A 53 5.96 -0.07 -15.42
CA LEU A 53 6.66 -0.75 -14.32
C LEU A 53 5.78 -1.81 -13.65
N LEU A 54 4.49 -1.50 -13.46
CA LEU A 54 3.54 -2.44 -12.89
C LEU A 54 3.34 -3.66 -13.79
N LEU A 55 3.20 -3.47 -15.11
CA LEU A 55 3.10 -4.57 -16.06
C LEU A 55 4.37 -5.44 -16.07
N LEU A 56 5.56 -4.82 -16.00
CA LEU A 56 6.82 -5.55 -15.86
C LEU A 56 6.86 -6.35 -14.55
N SER A 57 6.41 -5.76 -13.44
CA SER A 57 6.32 -6.43 -12.14
C SER A 57 5.40 -7.66 -12.20
N ILE A 58 4.23 -7.55 -12.83
CA ILE A 58 3.30 -8.67 -13.05
C ILE A 58 3.99 -9.76 -13.88
N ARG A 59 4.68 -9.40 -14.96
CA ARG A 59 5.36 -10.37 -15.84
C ARG A 59 6.48 -11.12 -15.11
N ILE A 60 7.34 -10.40 -14.38
CA ILE A 60 8.47 -11.00 -13.66
C ILE A 60 7.96 -11.89 -12.53
N SER A 61 6.99 -11.41 -11.75
CA SER A 61 6.40 -12.19 -10.64
C SER A 61 5.63 -13.42 -11.11
N TYR A 62 5.02 -13.36 -12.30
CA TYR A 62 4.38 -14.51 -12.94
C TYR A 62 5.41 -15.60 -13.29
N LEU A 63 6.54 -15.22 -13.90
CA LEU A 63 7.62 -16.17 -14.21
C LEU A 63 8.22 -16.78 -12.95
N GLY A 64 8.35 -16.00 -11.88
CA GLY A 64 8.88 -16.47 -10.60
C GLY A 64 7.96 -17.41 -9.82
N ARG A 65 6.69 -17.62 -10.25
CA ARG A 65 5.69 -18.38 -9.47
C ARG A 65 6.01 -19.87 -9.29
N ASN A 66 6.86 -20.43 -10.15
CA ASN A 66 7.21 -21.85 -10.14
C ASN A 66 8.41 -22.19 -9.24
N ILE A 67 8.99 -21.21 -8.54
CA ILE A 67 10.06 -21.41 -7.56
C ILE A 67 9.46 -21.99 -6.25
N PRO A 68 10.13 -22.91 -5.54
CA PRO A 68 9.62 -23.52 -4.30
C PRO A 68 9.21 -22.51 -3.23
N ASP A 69 8.10 -22.78 -2.54
CA ASP A 69 7.41 -21.82 -1.65
C ASP A 69 8.24 -21.37 -0.44
N GLU A 70 9.20 -22.18 0.03
CA GLU A 70 10.12 -21.81 1.13
C GLU A 70 11.00 -20.58 0.81
N PHE A 71 11.23 -20.29 -0.46
CA PHE A 71 12.08 -19.19 -0.91
C PHE A 71 11.31 -18.14 -1.73
N ASN A 72 10.00 -18.32 -1.91
CA ASN A 72 9.29 -17.66 -2.99
C ASN A 72 8.14 -16.76 -2.53
N ASP A 73 8.47 -15.50 -2.22
CA ASP A 73 7.46 -14.44 -2.09
C ASP A 73 6.85 -14.02 -3.45
N SER A 74 7.31 -14.58 -4.59
CA SER A 74 6.82 -14.20 -5.94
C SER A 74 5.31 -14.44 -6.10
N LYS A 75 4.73 -15.44 -5.43
CA LYS A 75 3.26 -15.64 -5.43
C LYS A 75 2.53 -14.46 -4.80
N LYS A 76 3.01 -13.96 -3.66
CA LYS A 76 2.44 -12.79 -2.96
C LYS A 76 2.66 -11.52 -3.75
N ILE A 77 3.86 -11.33 -4.30
CA ILE A 77 4.20 -10.20 -5.16
C ILE A 77 3.31 -10.19 -6.41
N HIS A 78 3.05 -11.34 -7.00
CA HIS A 78 2.15 -11.45 -8.15
C HIS A 78 0.72 -11.02 -7.80
N ILE A 79 0.15 -11.56 -6.71
CA ILE A 79 -1.20 -11.20 -6.26
C ILE A 79 -1.30 -9.70 -5.95
N THR A 80 -0.34 -9.16 -5.21
CA THR A 80 -0.32 -7.73 -4.84
C THR A 80 -0.11 -6.83 -6.05
N SER A 81 0.67 -7.25 -7.05
CA SER A 81 0.83 -6.51 -8.31
C SER A 81 -0.47 -6.46 -9.13
N LEU A 82 -1.27 -7.54 -9.15
CA LEU A 82 -2.58 -7.54 -9.78
C LEU A 82 -3.56 -6.60 -9.08
N ILE A 83 -3.60 -6.64 -7.74
CA ILE A 83 -4.43 -5.75 -6.93
C ILE A 83 -4.02 -4.27 -7.14
N SER A 84 -2.72 -4.02 -7.28
CA SER A 84 -2.16 -2.67 -7.49
C SER A 84 -2.58 -2.03 -8.81
N ILE A 85 -3.08 -2.78 -9.79
CA ILE A 85 -3.69 -2.22 -11.01
C ILE A 85 -4.88 -1.33 -10.64
N PHE A 86 -5.77 -1.85 -9.79
CA PHE A 86 -6.96 -1.11 -9.34
C PHE A 86 -6.57 0.10 -8.50
N GLN A 87 -5.50 -0.02 -7.71
CA GLN A 87 -4.96 1.10 -6.94
C GLN A 87 -4.45 2.21 -7.86
N LEU A 88 -3.64 1.87 -8.87
CA LEU A 88 -3.07 2.85 -9.80
C LEU A 88 -4.15 3.54 -10.63
N ILE A 89 -5.18 2.79 -11.08
CA ILE A 89 -6.37 3.36 -11.73
C ILE A 89 -7.08 4.34 -10.80
N SER A 90 -7.29 3.96 -9.54
CA SER A 90 -7.95 4.84 -8.55
C SER A 90 -7.15 6.12 -8.31
N CYS A 91 -5.82 6.03 -8.20
CA CYS A 91 -4.95 7.20 -8.08
C CYS A 91 -5.05 8.13 -9.30
N ASN A 92 -5.01 7.56 -10.52
CA ASN A 92 -5.12 8.35 -11.75
C ASN A 92 -6.50 9.04 -11.86
N LEU A 93 -7.58 8.35 -11.46
CA LEU A 93 -8.91 8.97 -11.37
C LEU A 93 -8.95 10.08 -10.32
N ALA A 94 -8.33 9.90 -9.15
CA ALA A 94 -8.31 10.91 -8.10
C ALA A 94 -7.65 12.23 -8.55
N VAL A 95 -6.61 12.15 -9.40
CA VAL A 95 -5.93 13.33 -9.95
C VAL A 95 -6.79 14.05 -10.99
N ASN A 96 -7.51 13.29 -11.82
CA ASN A 96 -8.32 13.83 -12.91
C ASN A 96 -9.68 14.37 -12.44
N PHE A 97 -10.26 13.81 -11.38
CA PHE A 97 -11.52 14.29 -10.82
C PHE A 97 -11.28 15.52 -9.93
N SER A 98 -12.00 16.60 -10.22
CA SER A 98 -12.02 17.78 -9.35
C SER A 98 -12.81 17.50 -8.06
N ILE A 99 -12.42 18.19 -6.99
CA ILE A 99 -13.05 18.16 -5.65
C ILE A 99 -14.53 18.55 -5.68
N ASP A 100 -15.00 19.09 -6.82
CA ASP A 100 -16.37 19.57 -7.04
C ASP A 100 -17.44 18.52 -6.70
N ASN A 101 -17.12 17.23 -6.87
CA ASN A 101 -17.96 16.14 -6.37
C ASN A 101 -17.31 15.44 -5.17
N THR A 102 -17.44 16.06 -4.00
CA THR A 102 -16.81 15.63 -2.75
C THR A 102 -17.13 14.17 -2.40
N ILE A 103 -18.33 13.68 -2.71
CA ILE A 103 -18.74 12.30 -2.43
C ILE A 103 -17.94 11.31 -3.28
N ILE A 104 -17.85 11.56 -4.60
CA ILE A 104 -17.08 10.69 -5.50
C ILE A 104 -15.61 10.70 -5.10
N PHE A 105 -15.05 11.88 -4.84
CA PHE A 105 -13.66 12.01 -4.41
C PHE A 105 -13.37 11.26 -3.10
N ALA A 106 -14.27 11.37 -2.10
CA ALA A 106 -14.15 10.64 -0.84
C ALA A 106 -14.21 9.11 -1.03
N LEU A 107 -15.09 8.63 -1.92
CA LEU A 107 -15.16 7.20 -2.26
C LEU A 107 -13.85 6.71 -2.91
N ILE A 108 -13.27 7.47 -3.83
CA ILE A 108 -12.00 7.12 -4.47
C ILE A 108 -10.88 6.98 -3.42
N ILE A 109 -10.76 7.95 -2.50
CA ILE A 109 -9.76 7.90 -1.42
C ILE A 109 -9.99 6.69 -0.51
N PHE A 110 -11.26 6.41 -0.16
CA PHE A 110 -11.61 5.26 0.67
C PHE A 110 -11.17 3.93 0.01
N PHE A 111 -11.49 3.73 -1.28
CA PHE A 111 -11.06 2.53 -2.01
C PHE A 111 -9.53 2.43 -2.11
N MET A 112 -8.83 3.55 -2.33
CA MET A 112 -7.37 3.58 -2.36
C MET A 112 -6.76 3.15 -1.02
N GLY A 113 -7.33 3.63 0.10
CA GLY A 113 -6.93 3.22 1.45
C GLY A 113 -7.20 1.75 1.74
N LEU A 114 -8.37 1.25 1.34
CA LEU A 114 -8.75 -0.15 1.52
C LEU A 114 -7.83 -1.10 0.74
N ILE A 115 -7.52 -0.78 -0.52
CA ILE A 115 -6.59 -1.58 -1.33
C ILE A 115 -5.19 -1.57 -0.71
N SER A 116 -4.71 -0.42 -0.25
CA SER A 116 -3.42 -0.30 0.43
C SER A 116 -3.38 -1.15 1.70
N PHE A 117 -4.46 -1.14 2.49
CA PHE A 117 -4.59 -1.97 3.68
C PHE A 117 -4.53 -3.47 3.34
N ILE A 118 -5.23 -3.92 2.30
CA ILE A 118 -5.18 -5.32 1.85
C ILE A 118 -3.75 -5.71 1.48
N ASN A 119 -3.06 -4.88 0.68
CA ASN A 119 -1.67 -5.13 0.27
C ASN A 119 -0.73 -5.26 1.47
N ILE A 120 -0.88 -4.40 2.49
CA ILE A 120 -0.08 -4.47 3.73
C ILE A 120 -0.32 -5.79 4.49
N ASN A 121 -1.58 -6.20 4.64
CA ASN A 121 -1.92 -7.43 5.38
C ASN A 121 -1.33 -8.68 4.71
N ILE A 122 -1.29 -8.75 3.38
CA ILE A 122 -0.69 -9.90 2.66
C ILE A 122 0.76 -10.17 3.09
N PHE A 123 1.54 -9.13 3.40
CA PHE A 123 2.93 -9.28 3.83
C PHE A 123 3.10 -9.41 5.34
N ILE A 124 2.27 -8.71 6.12
CA ILE A 124 2.42 -8.65 7.58
C ILE A 124 1.80 -9.87 8.28
N THR A 125 0.61 -10.30 7.87
CA THR A 125 -0.15 -11.36 8.55
C THR A 125 0.64 -12.67 8.71
N PRO A 126 1.32 -13.21 7.68
CA PRO A 126 2.09 -14.44 7.84
C PRO A 126 3.24 -14.30 8.86
N LYS A 127 3.88 -13.13 8.90
CA LYS A 127 5.02 -12.86 9.82
C LYS A 127 4.54 -12.76 11.27
N ILE A 128 3.40 -12.11 11.51
CA ILE A 128 2.80 -12.04 12.84
C ILE A 128 2.41 -13.44 13.33
N LEU A 129 1.84 -14.28 12.46
CA LEU A 129 1.41 -15.62 12.84
C LEU A 129 2.59 -16.52 13.24
N VAL A 130 3.71 -16.47 12.50
CA VAL A 130 4.95 -17.17 12.88
C VAL A 130 5.51 -16.65 14.21
N ALA A 131 5.50 -15.33 14.42
CA ALA A 131 5.97 -14.75 15.68
C ALA A 131 5.12 -15.20 16.87
N LEU A 132 3.79 -15.27 16.70
CA LEU A 132 2.87 -15.76 17.74
C LEU A 132 3.07 -17.26 18.04
N ASP A 133 3.28 -18.07 17.00
CA ASP A 133 3.55 -19.51 17.18
C ASP A 133 4.85 -19.77 17.95
N LEU A 134 5.92 -19.02 17.63
CA LEU A 134 7.18 -19.07 18.38
C LEU A 134 7.01 -18.69 19.85
N ILE A 135 6.21 -17.66 20.15
CA ILE A 135 5.91 -17.24 21.53
C ILE A 135 5.15 -18.35 22.27
N ASN A 136 4.13 -18.94 21.65
CA ASN A 136 3.34 -20.01 22.25
C ASN A 136 4.20 -21.25 22.53
N ASN A 137 5.08 -21.64 21.59
CA ASN A 137 5.94 -22.80 21.76
C ASN A 137 7.02 -22.61 22.84
N MET A 138 7.57 -21.39 22.99
CA MET A 138 8.49 -21.09 24.10
C MET A 138 7.81 -21.17 25.47
N SER A 139 6.53 -20.83 25.57
CA SER A 139 5.78 -20.91 26.83
C SER A 139 5.55 -22.36 27.33
N GLN A 140 5.54 -23.35 26.42
CA GLN A 140 5.33 -24.75 26.77
C GLN A 140 6.63 -25.45 27.25
N GLN A 141 7.79 -24.99 26.78
CA GLN A 141 9.10 -25.55 27.18
C GLN A 141 9.57 -25.09 28.56
N THR A 142 8.91 -24.12 29.20
CA THR A 142 9.16 -23.72 30.60
C THR A 142 8.44 -24.59 31.63
N SER A 143 7.97 -25.79 31.27
CA SER A 143 7.52 -26.77 32.27
C SER A 143 8.73 -27.32 33.01
N VAL A 144 9.01 -26.71 34.16
CA VAL A 144 10.01 -27.16 35.13
C VAL A 144 9.76 -28.63 35.44
N LEU A 145 10.68 -29.49 35.01
CA LEU A 145 10.72 -30.88 35.42
C LEU A 145 11.11 -30.89 36.91
N ILE A 146 10.10 -30.95 37.78
CA ILE A 146 10.29 -31.20 39.21
C ILE A 146 10.83 -32.63 39.31
N VAL A 147 12.16 -32.76 39.29
CA VAL A 147 12.83 -33.99 39.72
C VAL A 147 12.56 -34.10 41.21
N ASN A 148 11.51 -34.83 41.55
CA ASN A 148 11.23 -35.16 42.92
C ASN A 148 12.33 -36.14 43.37
N ASN A 149 13.30 -35.63 44.12
CA ASN A 149 14.38 -36.43 44.67
C ASN A 149 13.84 -37.22 45.89
N SER A 150 12.84 -38.06 45.64
CA SER A 150 12.41 -39.07 46.60
C SER A 150 13.28 -40.31 46.39
N ASN A 151 14.02 -40.66 47.43
CA ASN A 151 14.74 -41.92 47.65
C ASN A 151 16.21 -41.93 47.25
N THR A 152 17.02 -41.21 48.02
CA THR A 152 18.34 -41.73 48.41
C THR A 152 18.56 -41.49 49.90
N ASN A 153 18.10 -42.42 50.73
CA ASN A 153 18.81 -42.78 51.95
C ASN A 153 18.76 -44.30 52.08
N PHE A 154 19.80 -44.87 51.46
CA PHE A 154 20.31 -46.20 51.67
C PHE A 154 20.79 -46.35 53.13
N ASN A 155 20.47 -47.48 53.73
CA ASN A 155 21.25 -48.27 54.70
C ASN A 155 21.87 -47.55 55.91
N GLN A 156 21.31 -47.84 57.10
CA GLN A 156 22.03 -48.44 58.23
C GLN A 156 21.09 -49.33 59.03
#